data_AF-F0RWN2-F1
#
_entry.id   AF-F0RWN2-F1
#
_cell.length_a   1.000
_cell.length_b   1.000
_cell.length_c   1.000
_cell.angle_alpha   90.00
_cell.angle_beta   90.00
_cell.angle_gamma   90.00
#
_symmetry.space_group_name_H-M   'P 1'
#
loop_
_entity.id
_entity.type
_entity.pdbx_description
1 polymer ?
#
loop_
_entity_poly.entity_id
_entity_poly.type
_entity_poly.pdbx_seq_one_letter_code
_entity_poly.pdbx_strand_id
1 'polypeptide(L)'
;MNKILSYQIASEEFDRLVEAERKYNGLIKLINANDSRFVTVLMIANAHGISRQEAINRPWMLPNFGITDFQTEGKRKKRFWRYDEYLDWIAIPEHERITEFRALKKR
;
A
#
# COMPACT_ATOMS: atom_id res chain seq x y z
N MET A 1 -5.37 -48.92 -7.30
CA MET A 1 -5.53 -47.49 -7.68
C MET A 1 -5.46 -47.41 -9.20
N ASN A 2 -6.60 -47.24 -9.86
CA ASN A 2 -6.63 -47.11 -11.32
C ASN A 2 -6.00 -45.78 -11.72
N LYS A 3 -4.97 -45.84 -12.57
CA LYS A 3 -4.39 -44.66 -13.23
C LYS A 3 -5.43 -44.14 -14.22
N ILE A 4 -6.08 -43.02 -13.89
CA ILE A 4 -6.91 -42.28 -14.84
C ILE A 4 -5.95 -41.72 -15.90
N LEU A 5 -6.03 -42.25 -17.12
CA LEU A 5 -5.13 -41.93 -18.24
C LEU A 5 -5.50 -40.61 -18.94
N SER A 6 -6.75 -40.17 -18.83
CA SER A 6 -7.21 -38.84 -19.20
C SER A 6 -8.65 -38.65 -18.73
N TYR A 7 -9.06 -37.41 -18.51
CA TYR A 7 -10.44 -37.04 -18.23
C TYR A 7 -10.96 -36.26 -19.43
N GLN A 8 -12.05 -36.72 -20.05
CA GLN A 8 -12.73 -35.99 -21.11
C GLN A 8 -13.82 -35.14 -20.47
N ILE A 9 -13.78 -33.84 -20.73
CA ILE A 9 -14.79 -32.87 -20.31
C ILE A 9 -15.52 -32.34 -21.53
N ALA A 10 -16.79 -31.98 -21.33
CA ALA A 10 -17.58 -31.34 -22.38
C ALA A 10 -16.96 -29.98 -22.75
N SER A 11 -17.03 -29.60 -24.02
CA SER A 11 -16.46 -28.33 -24.51
C SER A 11 -16.97 -27.13 -23.71
N GLU A 12 -18.27 -27.10 -23.41
CA GLU A 12 -18.89 -26.03 -22.62
C GLU A 12 -18.30 -25.91 -21.21
N GLU A 13 -17.92 -27.03 -20.61
CA GLU A 13 -17.35 -27.07 -19.26
C GLU A 13 -15.88 -26.64 -19.27
N PHE A 14 -15.14 -27.01 -20.32
CA PHE A 14 -13.80 -26.48 -20.58
C PHE A 14 -13.82 -24.96 -20.76
N ASP A 15 -14.73 -24.44 -21.58
CA ASP A 15 -14.86 -22.99 -21.84
C ASP A 15 -15.17 -22.22 -20.55
N ARG A 16 -16.06 -22.75 -19.69
CA ARG A 16 -16.35 -22.17 -18.36
C ARG A 16 -15.12 -22.12 -17.46
N LEU A 17 -14.32 -23.19 -17.43
CA LEU A 17 -13.12 -23.26 -16.60
C LEU A 17 -12.05 -22.28 -17.09
N VAL A 18 -11.83 -22.18 -18.40
CA VAL A 18 -10.90 -21.21 -19.01
C VAL A 18 -11.34 -19.77 -18.72
N GLU A 19 -12.65 -19.49 -18.78
CA GLU A 19 -13.17 -18.17 -18.46
C GLU A 19 -12.99 -17.83 -16.97
N ALA A 20 -13.23 -18.80 -16.07
CA ALA A 20 -13.00 -18.64 -14.64
C ALA A 20 -11.52 -18.36 -14.33
N GLU A 21 -10.60 -19.10 -14.98
CA GLU A 21 -9.15 -18.89 -14.83
C GLU A 21 -8.73 -17.50 -15.34
N ARG A 22 -9.26 -17.06 -16.49
CA ARG A 22 -9.01 -15.70 -17.00
C ARG A 22 -9.49 -14.62 -16.04
N LYS A 23 -10.70 -14.77 -15.49
CA LYS A 23 -11.27 -13.84 -14.50
C LYS A 23 -10.41 -13.81 -13.23
N TYR A 24 -10.03 -14.97 -12.71
CA TYR A 24 -9.16 -15.10 -11.53
C TYR A 24 -7.80 -14.43 -11.74
N ASN A 25 -7.15 -14.69 -12.87
CA ASN A 25 -5.88 -14.05 -13.23
C ASN A 25 -6.01 -12.53 -13.41
N GLY A 26 -7.12 -12.06 -13.97
CA GLY A 26 -7.44 -10.64 -14.04
C GLY A 26 -7.59 -10.02 -12.65
N LEU A 27 -8.27 -10.71 -11.74
CA LEU A 27 -8.47 -10.28 -10.36
C LEU A 27 -7.14 -10.20 -9.59
N ILE A 28 -6.28 -11.22 -9.71
CA ILE A 28 -4.94 -11.22 -9.10
C ILE A 28 -4.10 -10.05 -9.63
N LYS A 29 -4.13 -9.78 -10.94
CA LYS A 29 -3.39 -8.65 -11.51
C LYS A 29 -3.89 -7.32 -10.96
N LEU A 30 -5.20 -7.15 -10.81
CA LEU A 30 -5.79 -5.95 -10.20
C LEU A 30 -5.43 -5.83 -8.72
N ILE A 31 -5.47 -6.94 -7.97
CA ILE A 31 -5.06 -6.98 -6.56
C ILE A 31 -3.58 -6.62 -6.45
N ASN A 32 -2.69 -7.24 -7.22
CA ASN A 32 -1.26 -6.98 -7.18
C ASN A 32 -0.88 -5.57 -7.69
N ALA A 33 -1.65 -5.03 -8.64
CA ALA A 33 -1.47 -3.65 -9.10
C ALA A 33 -1.94 -2.63 -8.05
N ASN A 34 -2.92 -3.01 -7.23
CA ASN A 34 -3.45 -2.21 -6.13
C ASN A 34 -2.86 -2.57 -4.76
N ASP A 35 -1.99 -3.57 -4.69
CA ASP A 35 -1.21 -3.91 -3.52
C ASP A 35 -0.18 -2.80 -3.37
N SER A 36 -0.60 -1.74 -2.69
CA SER A 36 0.21 -0.56 -2.46
C SER A 36 1.32 -0.97 -1.52
N ARG A 37 2.39 -1.57 -2.06
CA ARG A 37 3.63 -1.80 -1.29
C ARG A 37 4.12 -0.51 -0.66
N PHE A 38 3.74 0.64 -1.24
CA PHE A 38 4.10 1.94 -0.76
C PHE A 38 2.91 2.91 -0.67
N VAL A 39 2.91 3.72 0.38
CA VAL A 39 2.02 4.85 0.63
C VAL A 39 2.77 6.13 0.33
N THR A 40 2.15 7.00 -0.46
CA THR A 40 2.68 8.33 -0.77
C THR A 40 2.02 9.39 0.10
N VAL A 41 2.66 10.57 0.21
CA VAL A 41 2.07 11.74 0.88
C VAL A 41 0.69 12.10 0.31
N LEU A 42 0.48 11.92 -0.99
CA LEU A 42 -0.81 12.21 -1.62
C LEU A 42 -1.90 11.23 -1.16
N MET A 43 -1.57 9.94 -1.01
CA MET A 43 -2.51 8.94 -0.51
C MET A 43 -2.90 9.23 0.95
N ILE A 44 -1.93 9.63 1.79
CA ILE A 44 -2.18 10.07 3.16
C ILE A 44 -3.09 11.31 3.16
N ALA A 45 -2.76 12.32 2.36
CA ALA A 45 -3.56 13.54 2.27
C ALA A 45 -5.01 13.24 1.85
N ASN A 46 -5.20 12.38 0.85
CA ASN A 46 -6.51 11.95 0.38
C ASN A 46 -7.30 11.20 1.47
N ALA A 47 -6.64 10.31 2.22
CA ALA A 47 -7.27 9.56 3.31
C ALA A 47 -7.79 10.48 4.43
N HIS A 48 -7.14 11.63 4.63
CA HIS A 48 -7.51 12.62 5.64
C HIS A 48 -8.34 13.79 5.09
N GLY A 49 -8.68 13.80 3.80
CA GLY A 49 -9.45 14.89 3.17
C GLY A 49 -8.74 16.25 3.15
N ILE A 50 -7.41 16.26 3.17
CA ILE A 50 -6.59 17.49 3.20
C ILE A 50 -5.74 17.64 1.95
N SER A 51 -5.19 18.83 1.74
CA SER A 51 -4.25 19.04 0.64
C SER A 51 -2.90 18.34 0.89
N ARG A 52 -2.20 17.98 -0.18
CA ARG A 52 -0.83 17.43 -0.09
C ARG A 52 0.12 18.36 0.69
N GLN A 53 -0.01 19.67 0.50
CA GLN A 53 0.85 20.64 1.19
C GLN A 53 0.54 20.69 2.70
N GLU A 54 -0.73 20.57 3.05
CA GLU A 54 -1.15 20.51 4.45
C GLU A 54 -0.65 19.26 5.16
N ALA A 55 -0.68 18.10 4.49
CA ALA A 55 -0.07 16.87 5.01
C ALA A 55 1.46 17.04 5.24
N ILE A 56 2.16 17.77 4.36
CA ILE A 56 3.59 18.09 4.53
C ILE A 56 3.81 19.02 5.73
N ASN A 57 2.89 19.96 5.97
CA ASN A 57 2.95 20.90 7.08
C ASN A 57 2.56 20.27 8.44
N ARG A 58 2.05 19.04 8.43
CA ARG A 58 1.70 18.25 9.63
C ARG A 58 2.57 16.99 9.70
N PRO A 59 3.86 17.10 10.09
CA PRO A 59 4.80 15.98 10.04
C PRO A 59 4.33 14.74 10.80
N TRP A 60 3.60 14.89 11.91
CA TRP A 60 3.04 13.78 12.69
C TRP A 60 2.02 12.90 11.94
N MET A 61 1.48 13.38 10.81
CA MET A 61 0.62 12.57 9.93
C MET A 61 1.42 11.63 9.03
N LEU A 62 2.70 11.92 8.81
CA LEU A 62 3.57 11.15 7.94
C LEU A 62 4.36 10.14 8.78
N PRO A 63 4.49 8.87 8.35
CA PRO A 63 5.32 7.91 9.06
C PRO A 63 6.74 8.45 9.26
N ASN A 64 7.32 8.16 10.43
CA ASN A 64 8.62 8.67 10.88
C ASN A 64 8.75 10.20 10.74
N PHE A 65 7.66 10.93 10.98
CA PHE A 65 7.61 12.40 10.88
C PHE A 65 8.00 12.95 9.50
N GLY A 66 7.85 12.16 8.44
CA GLY A 66 8.26 12.56 7.10
C GLY A 66 9.75 12.36 6.82
N ILE A 67 10.50 11.77 7.76
CA ILE A 67 11.91 11.40 7.61
C ILE A 67 11.96 10.10 6.80
N THR A 68 12.86 10.05 5.83
CA THR A 68 13.08 8.85 4.99
C THR A 68 14.57 8.55 5.00
N ASP A 69 14.92 7.30 5.27
CA ASP A 69 16.31 6.83 5.38
C ASP A 69 17.00 6.75 4.01
N PHE A 70 16.24 6.80 2.93
CA PHE A 70 16.76 6.82 1.57
C PHE A 70 17.40 8.18 1.24
N GLN A 71 18.70 8.29 1.49
CA GLN A 71 19.55 9.34 0.91
C GLN A 71 19.73 9.07 -0.60
N THR A 72 18.72 9.37 -1.40
CA THR A 72 18.93 9.47 -2.86
C THR A 72 19.45 10.87 -3.16
N GLU A 73 20.73 10.95 -3.51
CA GLU A 73 21.42 12.18 -3.90
C GLU A 73 20.69 12.87 -5.07
N GLY A 74 20.45 14.18 -4.94
CA GLY A 74 20.27 15.08 -6.09
C GLY A 74 18.87 15.30 -6.69
N LYS A 75 17.81 14.55 -6.34
CA LYS A 75 16.45 14.81 -6.86
C LYS A 75 15.43 14.88 -5.73
N ARG A 76 14.48 15.83 -5.81
CA ARG A 76 13.38 16.05 -4.84
C ARG A 76 12.92 14.71 -4.26
N LYS A 77 13.30 14.43 -3.00
CA LYS A 77 13.03 13.17 -2.31
C LYS A 77 11.54 12.85 -2.41
N LYS A 78 11.16 11.88 -3.25
CA LYS A 78 9.80 11.34 -3.22
C LYS A 78 9.67 10.61 -1.90
N ARG A 79 8.78 11.08 -1.04
CA ARG A 79 8.51 10.45 0.25
C ARG A 79 7.47 9.34 0.04
N PHE A 80 7.92 8.10 0.23
CA PHE A 80 7.08 6.92 0.21
C PHE A 80 7.47 6.03 1.39
N TRP A 81 6.48 5.39 2.00
CA TRP A 81 6.63 4.45 3.12
C TRP A 81 5.98 3.15 2.75
N ARG A 82 6.36 2.05 3.38
CA ARG A 82 5.62 0.81 3.15
C ARG A 82 4.20 0.91 3.75
N TYR A 83 3.26 0.16 3.20
CA TYR A 83 1.87 0.25 3.67
C TYR A 83 1.67 -0.33 5.08
N ASP A 84 2.38 -1.40 5.42
CA ASP A 84 2.50 -1.91 6.79
C ASP A 84 3.01 -0.83 7.76
N GLU A 85 4.09 -0.12 7.39
CA GLU A 85 4.62 1.00 8.19
C GLU A 85 3.58 2.11 8.38
N TYR A 86 2.77 2.37 7.36
CA TYR A 86 1.68 3.35 7.45
C TYR A 86 0.55 2.85 8.37
N LEU A 87 0.17 1.58 8.30
CA LEU A 87 -0.84 0.99 9.18
C LEU A 87 -0.41 1.03 10.64
N ASP A 88 0.84 0.66 10.92
CA ASP A 88 1.41 0.76 12.26
C ASP A 88 1.44 2.22 12.75
N TRP A 89 1.76 3.17 11.85
CA TRP A 89 1.80 4.59 12.18
C TRP A 89 0.43 5.19 12.51
N ILE A 90 -0.64 4.80 11.80
CA ILE A 90 -1.99 5.29 12.07
C ILE A 90 -2.64 4.62 13.29
N ALA A 91 -2.13 3.46 13.72
CA ALA A 91 -2.55 2.82 14.95
C ALA A 91 -2.18 3.65 16.20
N ILE A 92 -1.13 4.47 16.11
CA ILE A 92 -0.74 5.40 17.17
C ILE A 92 -1.71 6.60 17.18
N PRO A 93 -2.37 6.90 18.31
CA PRO A 93 -3.23 8.07 18.44
C PRO A 93 -2.54 9.36 18.01
N GLU A 94 -3.27 10.27 17.34
CA GLU A 94 -2.68 11.50 16.80
C GLU A 94 -2.01 12.36 17.88
N HIS A 95 -2.62 12.47 19.06
CA HIS A 95 -2.07 13.26 20.16
C HIS A 95 -0.73 12.73 20.69
N GLU A 96 -0.52 11.42 20.66
CA GLU A 96 0.76 10.78 21.02
C GLU A 96 1.84 11.12 19.98
N ARG A 97 1.52 10.98 18.69
CA ARG A 97 2.41 11.35 17.59
C ARG A 97 2.82 12.82 17.64
N ILE A 98 1.88 13.72 17.97
CA ILE A 98 2.17 15.15 18.16
C ILE A 98 3.13 15.36 19.34
N THR A 99 2.94 14.62 20.44
CA THR A 99 3.77 14.72 21.64
C THR A 99 5.20 14.28 21.36
N GLU A 100 5.37 13.14 20.68
CA GLU A 100 6.67 12.63 20.26
C GLU A 100 7.39 13.60 19.31
N PHE A 101 6.68 14.14 18.31
CA PHE A 101 7.26 15.11 17.38
C PHE A 101 7.80 16.35 18.13
N ARG A 102 7.04 16.86 19.10
CA ARG A 102 7.46 18.00 19.93
C ARG A 102 8.65 17.65 20.81
N ALA A 103 8.72 16.43 21.34
CA ALA A 103 9.85 15.96 22.14
C ALA A 103 11.14 15.88 21.31
N LEU A 104 11.06 15.38 20.07
CA LEU A 104 12.19 15.34 19.13
C LEU A 104 12.71 16.72 18.77
N LYS A 105 11.81 17.70 18.55
CA LYS A 105 12.17 19.08 18.22
C LYS A 105 12.89 19.86 19.34
N LYS A 106 12.77 19.40 20.59
CA LYS A 106 13.42 20.04 21.75
C LYS A 106 14.84 19.54 22.00
N ARG A 107 15.26 18.46 21.35
CA ARG A 107 16.64 17.94 21.36
C ARG A 107 17.45 18.59 20.25
#